data_AF-A0A377GJ14-F1
#
_entry.id   AF-A0A377GJ14-F1
#
_cell.length_a   1.000
_cell.length_b   1.000
_cell.length_c   1.000
_cell.angle_alpha   90.00
_cell.angle_beta   90.00
_cell.angle_gamma   90.00
#
_symmetry.space_group_name_H-M   'P 1'
#
loop_
_entity.id
_entity.type
_entity.pdbx_description
1 polymer ?
#
loop_
_entity_poly.entity_id
_entity_poly.type
_entity_poly.pdbx_seq_one_letter_code
_entity_poly.pdbx_strand_id
1 'polypeptide(L)'
;MPSETEIDSRYKRIYRFFSGYSFDFTSIARWLFYLFFTDNDKLYLSMDRTNWFFGKAKINIFMLSVCYEGIAIPLFWTLLNKAGNTTAQEQIALISRFTHLFGKECIQGILADREFPNKTLIAWLVEEKIPFYLRIKGTMDVCIGRKKFKTSAELFFLLFSGLISFAKDKLL
;
A
#
# COMPACT_ATOMS: atom_id res chain seq x y z
N MET A 1 -22.72 37.07 -11.85
CA MET A 1 -22.82 35.99 -10.85
C MET A 1 -23.72 34.92 -11.43
N PRO A 2 -23.32 33.63 -11.43
CA PRO A 2 -24.19 32.56 -11.95
C PRO A 2 -25.50 32.51 -11.14
N SER A 3 -26.62 32.24 -11.80
CA SER A 3 -27.92 32.11 -11.12
C SER A 3 -28.03 30.77 -10.38
N GLU A 4 -28.85 30.70 -9.34
CA GLU A 4 -29.05 29.45 -8.56
C GLU A 4 -29.48 28.28 -9.45
N THR A 5 -30.32 28.53 -10.47
CA THR A 5 -30.75 27.55 -11.47
C THR A 5 -29.58 26.96 -12.27
N GLU A 6 -28.54 27.76 -12.52
CA GLU A 6 -27.35 27.34 -13.25
C GLU A 6 -26.48 26.39 -12.41
N ILE A 7 -26.37 26.65 -11.10
CA ILE A 7 -25.64 25.80 -10.15
C ILE A 7 -26.33 24.44 -10.02
N ASP A 8 -27.65 24.43 -9.87
CA ASP A 8 -28.46 23.23 -9.68
C ASP A 8 -28.39 22.28 -10.89
N SER A 9 -28.35 22.85 -12.10
CA SER A 9 -28.14 22.11 -13.34
C SER A 9 -26.75 21.46 -13.42
N ARG A 10 -25.69 22.17 -12.98
CA ARG A 10 -24.33 21.65 -12.92
C ARG A 10 -24.21 20.49 -11.93
N TYR A 11 -24.81 20.62 -10.74
CA TYR A 11 -24.86 19.52 -9.75
C TYR A 11 -25.53 18.26 -10.31
N LYS A 12 -26.70 18.42 -10.95
CA LYS A 12 -27.42 17.30 -11.57
C LYS A 12 -26.60 16.63 -12.68
N ARG A 13 -25.83 17.40 -13.44
CA ARG A 13 -24.93 16.86 -14.49
C ARG A 13 -23.80 16.02 -13.90
N ILE A 14 -23.14 16.53 -12.86
CA ILE A 14 -22.08 15.80 -12.14
C ILE A 14 -22.66 14.51 -11.54
N TYR A 15 -23.81 14.58 -10.87
CA TYR A 15 -24.47 13.42 -10.29
C TYR A 15 -24.79 12.36 -11.36
N ARG A 16 -25.38 12.76 -12.49
CA ARG A 16 -25.71 11.85 -13.61
C ARG A 16 -24.46 11.17 -14.17
N PHE A 17 -23.37 11.92 -14.29
CA PHE A 17 -22.08 11.37 -14.71
C PHE A 17 -21.61 10.28 -13.75
N PHE A 18 -21.53 10.58 -12.45
CA PHE A 18 -21.10 9.61 -11.44
C PHE A 18 -22.07 8.44 -11.23
N SER A 19 -23.37 8.61 -11.53
CA SER A 19 -24.35 7.53 -11.44
C SER A 19 -24.34 6.59 -12.64
N GLY A 20 -24.00 7.09 -13.83
CA GLY A 20 -24.08 6.34 -15.09
C GLY A 20 -22.73 5.85 -15.61
N TYR A 21 -21.62 6.33 -15.05
CA TYR A 21 -20.27 6.00 -15.50
C TYR A 21 -19.56 5.12 -14.47
N SER A 22 -19.06 3.97 -14.91
CA SER A 22 -18.15 3.15 -14.12
C SER A 22 -16.70 3.50 -14.46
N PHE A 23 -15.90 3.75 -13.43
CA PHE A 23 -14.48 4.00 -13.61
C PHE A 23 -13.71 2.67 -13.63
N ASP A 24 -12.96 2.44 -14.70
CA ASP A 24 -11.89 1.45 -14.66
C ASP A 24 -10.69 2.04 -13.90
N PHE A 25 -10.56 1.65 -12.64
CA PHE A 25 -9.45 2.08 -11.78
C PHE A 25 -8.08 1.68 -12.34
N THR A 26 -8.00 0.67 -13.21
CA THR A 26 -6.77 0.30 -13.92
C THR A 26 -6.35 1.41 -14.87
N SER A 27 -7.30 1.94 -15.64
CA SER A 27 -7.07 3.06 -16.56
C SER A 27 -6.70 4.34 -15.81
N ILE A 28 -7.36 4.63 -14.68
CA ILE A 28 -6.99 5.75 -13.81
C ILE A 28 -5.57 5.58 -13.27
N ALA A 29 -5.21 4.39 -12.78
CA ALA A 29 -3.88 4.12 -12.25
C ALA A 29 -2.79 4.31 -13.32
N ARG A 30 -3.01 3.83 -14.56
CA ARG A 30 -2.09 4.07 -15.68
C ARG A 30 -1.97 5.56 -15.99
N TRP A 31 -3.09 6.27 -16.07
CA TRP A 31 -3.09 7.69 -16.35
C TRP A 31 -2.34 8.49 -15.27
N LEU A 32 -2.60 8.22 -13.99
CA LEU A 32 -1.86 8.83 -12.88
C LEU A 32 -0.38 8.48 -12.92
N PHE A 33 -0.04 7.22 -13.19
CA PHE A 33 1.35 6.79 -13.26
C PHE A 33 2.11 7.55 -14.35
N TYR A 34 1.60 7.55 -15.59
CA TYR A 34 2.26 8.20 -16.73
C TYR A 34 2.20 9.73 -16.70
N LEU A 35 1.44 10.33 -15.78
CA LEU A 35 1.47 11.77 -15.54
C LEU A 35 2.76 12.20 -14.83
N PHE A 36 3.37 11.30 -14.05
CA PHE A 36 4.53 11.62 -13.19
C PHE A 36 5.75 10.72 -13.45
N PHE A 37 5.56 9.52 -13.99
CA PHE A 37 6.55 8.45 -14.02
C PHE A 37 6.59 7.74 -15.38
N THR A 38 7.66 6.98 -15.56
CA THR A 38 7.91 6.11 -16.71
C THR A 38 8.24 4.70 -16.22
N ASP A 39 8.15 3.71 -17.11
CA ASP A 39 8.44 2.30 -16.78
C ASP A 39 9.92 2.04 -16.43
N ASN A 40 10.79 3.04 -16.57
CA ASN A 40 12.20 2.95 -16.19
C ASN A 40 12.47 3.46 -14.77
N ASP A 41 11.52 4.20 -14.17
CA ASP A 41 11.71 4.81 -12.87
C ASP A 41 11.74 3.76 -11.75
N LYS A 42 12.55 4.03 -10.73
CA LYS A 42 12.65 3.18 -9.53
C LYS A 42 11.92 3.86 -8.38
N LEU A 43 10.75 3.32 -8.06
CA LEU A 43 9.78 3.95 -7.18
C LEU A 43 9.69 3.22 -5.83
N TYR A 44 9.57 4.00 -4.75
CA TYR A 44 9.14 3.47 -3.48
C TYR A 44 7.62 3.41 -3.45
N LEU A 45 7.08 2.26 -3.04
CA LEU A 45 5.65 2.07 -2.87
C LEU A 45 5.31 1.97 -1.39
N SER A 46 4.35 2.76 -0.91
CA SER A 46 3.85 2.67 0.46
C SER A 46 2.49 1.99 0.50
N MET A 47 2.35 1.00 1.38
CA MET A 47 1.05 0.48 1.79
C MET A 47 0.53 1.29 2.96
N ASP A 48 -0.72 1.74 2.85
CA ASP A 48 -1.40 2.48 3.92
C ASP A 48 -2.88 2.11 4.02
N ARG A 49 -3.48 2.40 5.17
CA ARG A 49 -4.90 2.20 5.44
C ARG A 49 -5.52 3.45 6.04
N THR A 50 -6.72 3.77 5.59
CA THR A 50 -7.55 4.81 6.20
C THR A 50 -8.95 4.30 6.50
N ASN A 51 -9.48 4.69 7.67
CA ASN A 51 -10.84 4.36 8.08
C ASN A 51 -11.68 5.63 8.09
N TRP A 52 -12.71 5.65 7.27
CA TRP A 52 -13.66 6.75 7.15
C TRP A 52 -15.00 6.34 7.74
N PHE A 53 -15.73 7.32 8.27
CA PHE A 53 -17.11 7.15 8.69
C PHE A 53 -18.01 7.97 7.79
N PHE A 54 -18.89 7.30 7.06
CA PHE A 54 -19.96 7.93 6.29
C PHE A 54 -21.28 7.73 7.05
N GLY A 55 -21.63 8.70 7.88
CA GLY A 55 -22.69 8.52 8.88
C GLY A 55 -22.35 7.37 9.82
N LYS A 56 -23.16 6.31 9.82
CA LYS A 56 -22.92 5.08 10.59
C LYS A 56 -22.10 4.02 9.83
N ALA A 57 -21.89 4.20 8.54
CA ALA A 57 -21.15 3.24 7.71
C ALA A 57 -19.64 3.44 7.87
N LYS A 58 -18.93 2.37 8.22
CA LYS A 58 -17.45 2.37 8.28
C LYS A 58 -16.90 1.98 6.92
N ILE A 59 -16.15 2.88 6.30
CA ILE A 59 -15.47 2.66 5.02
C ILE A 59 -14.00 2.45 5.32
N ASN A 60 -13.51 1.25 5.05
CA ASN A 60 -12.14 0.88 5.35
C ASN A 60 -11.35 0.75 4.04
N ILE A 61 -10.49 1.71 3.75
CA ILE A 61 -9.75 1.80 2.49
C ILE A 61 -8.33 1.31 2.73
N PHE A 62 -7.90 0.32 1.95
CA PHE A 62 -6.52 -0.13 1.90
C PHE A 62 -5.92 0.28 0.56
N MET A 63 -4.77 0.93 0.58
CA MET A 63 -4.16 1.57 -0.59
C MET A 63 -2.68 1.26 -0.75
N LEU A 64 -2.25 1.28 -2.01
CA LEU A 64 -0.87 1.23 -2.45
C LEU A 64 -0.59 2.51 -3.23
N SER A 65 0.40 3.24 -2.76
CA SER A 65 0.73 4.58 -3.23
C SER A 65 2.19 4.66 -3.65
N VAL A 66 2.51 5.48 -4.65
CA VAL A 66 3.89 5.83 -4.98
C VAL A 66 4.34 6.97 -4.06
N CYS A 67 5.48 6.82 -3.41
CA CYS A 67 6.12 7.90 -2.66
C CYS A 67 6.90 8.79 -3.63
N TYR A 68 6.52 10.06 -3.73
CA TYR A 68 7.12 11.03 -4.64
C TYR A 68 7.14 12.41 -3.99
N GLU A 69 8.29 13.09 -3.97
CA GLU A 69 8.44 14.47 -3.46
C GLU A 69 7.81 14.72 -2.07
N GLY A 70 7.96 13.77 -1.15
CA GLY A 70 7.43 13.87 0.21
C GLY A 70 5.93 13.60 0.35
N ILE A 71 5.24 13.26 -0.73
CA ILE A 71 3.82 12.87 -0.73
C ILE A 71 3.64 11.40 -1.16
N ALA A 72 2.48 10.83 -0.82
CA ALA A 72 2.07 9.50 -1.26
C ALA A 72 0.91 9.64 -2.25
N ILE A 73 1.14 9.27 -3.51
CA ILE A 73 0.15 9.33 -4.59
C ILE A 73 -0.53 7.96 -4.70
N PRO A 74 -1.83 7.82 -4.32
CA PRO A 74 -2.52 6.54 -4.37
C PRO A 74 -2.76 6.09 -5.80
N LEU A 75 -2.29 4.88 -6.15
CA LEU A 75 -2.54 4.27 -7.47
C LEU A 75 -3.60 3.19 -7.40
N PHE A 76 -3.56 2.36 -6.35
CA PHE A 76 -4.49 1.26 -6.18
C PHE A 76 -5.09 1.29 -4.80
N TRP A 77 -6.37 0.94 -4.71
CA TRP A 77 -7.05 0.74 -3.44
C TRP A 77 -8.09 -0.37 -3.54
N THR A 78 -8.48 -0.87 -2.39
CA THR A 78 -9.63 -1.75 -2.20
C THR A 78 -10.40 -1.34 -0.95
N LEU A 79 -11.71 -1.50 -1.00
CA LEU A 79 -12.56 -1.38 0.17
C LEU A 79 -12.57 -2.72 0.90
N LEU A 80 -12.26 -2.69 2.19
CA LEU A 80 -12.25 -3.87 3.04
C LEU A 80 -13.61 -3.99 3.73
N ASN A 81 -14.30 -5.11 3.48
CA ASN A 81 -15.60 -5.43 4.08
C ASN A 81 -15.53 -5.82 5.57
N LYS A 82 -14.40 -5.53 6.23
CA LYS A 82 -14.13 -5.92 7.61
C LYS A 82 -13.56 -4.75 8.40
N ALA A 83 -13.98 -4.66 9.66
CA ALA A 83 -13.32 -3.84 10.65
C ALA A 83 -12.09 -4.60 11.18
N GLY A 84 -10.91 -4.32 10.63
CA GLY A 84 -9.68 -5.00 11.06
C GLY A 84 -8.51 -4.82 10.09
N ASN A 85 -7.44 -5.55 10.36
CA ASN A 85 -6.20 -5.51 9.59
C ASN A 85 -6.35 -6.20 8.23
N THR A 86 -5.53 -5.79 7.27
CA THR A 86 -5.39 -6.47 5.98
C THR A 86 -4.86 -7.89 6.16
N THR A 87 -5.31 -8.82 5.32
CA THR A 87 -4.68 -10.15 5.19
C THR A 87 -3.48 -10.07 4.26
N ALA A 88 -2.58 -11.04 4.36
CA ALA A 88 -1.47 -11.18 3.42
C ALA A 88 -1.95 -11.27 1.97
N GLN A 89 -3.07 -11.98 1.73
CA GLN A 89 -3.66 -12.11 0.41
C GLN A 89 -4.12 -10.76 -0.16
N GLU A 90 -4.75 -9.92 0.66
CA GLU A 90 -5.16 -8.56 0.24
C GLU A 90 -3.95 -7.68 -0.08
N GLN A 91 -2.89 -7.76 0.72
CA GLN A 91 -1.63 -7.03 0.51
C GLN A 91 -0.94 -7.47 -0.79
N ILE A 92 -0.75 -8.79 -0.96
CA ILE A 92 -0.14 -9.37 -2.15
C ILE A 92 -0.95 -9.00 -3.38
N ALA A 93 -2.28 -9.14 -3.34
CA ALA A 93 -3.14 -8.79 -4.47
C ALA A 93 -2.96 -7.32 -4.91
N LEU A 94 -2.81 -6.39 -3.97
CA LEU A 94 -2.61 -4.98 -4.28
C LEU A 94 -1.25 -4.72 -4.93
N ILE A 95 -0.19 -5.36 -4.43
CA ILE A 95 1.16 -5.28 -5.01
C ILE A 95 1.20 -5.96 -6.38
N SER A 96 0.56 -7.12 -6.53
CA SER A 96 0.49 -7.86 -7.81
C SER A 96 -0.22 -7.05 -8.90
N ARG A 97 -1.21 -6.22 -8.54
CA ARG A 97 -1.82 -5.29 -9.51
C ARG A 97 -0.80 -4.29 -10.06
N PHE A 98 0.05 -3.74 -9.20
CA PHE A 98 1.13 -2.85 -9.63
C PHE A 98 2.12 -3.59 -10.54
N THR A 99 2.62 -4.75 -10.11
CA THR A 99 3.62 -5.50 -10.89
C THR A 99 3.08 -5.99 -12.22
N HIS A 100 1.79 -6.32 -12.31
CA HIS A 100 1.16 -6.70 -13.57
C HIS A 100 1.04 -5.53 -14.55
N LEU A 101 0.85 -4.30 -14.05
CA LEU A 101 0.60 -3.13 -14.88
C LEU A 101 1.88 -2.38 -15.28
N PHE A 102 2.83 -2.26 -14.36
CA PHE A 102 4.03 -1.44 -14.53
C PHE A 102 5.34 -2.25 -14.44
N GLY A 103 5.24 -3.56 -14.20
CA GLY A 103 6.41 -4.40 -13.95
C GLY A 103 6.95 -4.27 -12.53
N LYS A 104 7.70 -5.29 -12.10
CA LYS A 104 8.30 -5.32 -10.75
C LYS A 104 9.64 -4.59 -10.70
N GLU A 105 10.27 -4.43 -11.84
CA GLU A 105 11.48 -3.64 -12.05
C GLU A 105 11.29 -2.19 -11.64
N CYS A 106 10.07 -1.63 -11.74
CA CYS A 106 9.76 -0.28 -11.27
C CYS A 106 9.83 -0.14 -9.74
N ILE A 107 9.90 -1.24 -8.98
CA ILE A 107 9.83 -1.20 -7.52
C ILE A 107 11.24 -1.11 -6.94
N GLN A 108 11.59 0.07 -6.44
CA GLN A 108 12.79 0.28 -5.62
C GLN A 108 12.64 -0.32 -4.22
N GLY A 109 11.43 -0.26 -3.66
CA GLY A 109 11.12 -0.94 -2.41
C GLY A 109 9.70 -0.70 -1.91
N ILE A 110 9.18 -1.67 -1.16
CA ILE A 110 7.87 -1.58 -0.52
C ILE A 110 8.02 -1.14 0.94
N LEU A 111 7.35 -0.05 1.28
CA LEU A 111 7.30 0.55 2.62
C LEU A 111 5.96 0.20 3.28
N ALA A 112 5.99 -0.18 4.56
CA ALA A 112 4.76 -0.32 5.35
C ALA A 112 5.04 -0.20 6.85
N ASP A 113 4.05 0.30 7.60
CA ASP A 113 4.13 0.40 9.06
C ASP A 113 3.87 -0.96 9.75
N ARG A 114 4.05 -0.99 11.08
CA ARG A 114 3.98 -2.15 11.99
C ARG A 114 2.74 -3.04 11.93
N GLU A 115 1.66 -2.60 11.29
CA GLU A 115 0.42 -3.40 11.19
C GLU A 115 0.39 -4.31 9.95
N PHE A 116 1.26 -4.08 8.97
CA PHE A 116 1.26 -4.81 7.70
C PHE A 116 2.15 -6.06 7.66
N PRO A 117 3.40 -6.06 8.20
CA PRO A 117 4.27 -7.21 8.05
C PRO A 117 3.67 -8.48 8.67
N ASN A 118 3.68 -9.55 7.88
CA ASN A 118 3.31 -10.90 8.29
C ASN A 118 4.17 -11.91 7.50
N LYS A 119 4.25 -13.15 8.01
CA LYS A 119 5.15 -14.18 7.46
C LYS A 119 4.88 -14.47 5.98
N THR A 120 3.60 -14.53 5.59
CA THR A 120 3.18 -14.86 4.23
C THR A 120 3.57 -13.75 3.25
N LEU A 121 3.32 -12.48 3.58
CA LEU A 121 3.74 -11.35 2.77
C LEU A 121 5.27 -11.32 2.61
N ILE A 122 6.01 -11.47 3.71
CA ILE A 122 7.48 -11.43 3.69
C ILE A 122 8.05 -12.56 2.82
N ALA A 123 7.53 -13.79 2.98
CA ALA A 123 7.96 -14.93 2.17
C ALA A 123 7.73 -14.68 0.68
N TRP A 124 6.55 -14.16 0.32
CA TRP A 124 6.21 -13.83 -1.06
C TRP A 124 7.12 -12.73 -1.64
N LEU A 125 7.41 -11.67 -0.88
CA LEU A 125 8.32 -10.61 -1.32
C LEU A 125 9.75 -11.11 -1.58
N VAL A 126 10.24 -12.02 -0.73
CA VAL A 126 11.55 -12.67 -0.91
C VAL A 126 11.56 -13.58 -2.13
N GLU A 127 10.50 -14.35 -2.36
CA GLU A 127 10.34 -15.23 -3.52
C GLU A 127 10.31 -14.43 -4.82
N GLU A 128 9.52 -13.34 -4.87
CA GLU A 128 9.40 -12.46 -6.02
C GLU A 128 10.63 -11.57 -6.25
N LYS A 129 11.57 -11.55 -5.30
CA LYS A 129 12.76 -10.69 -5.27
C LYS A 129 12.42 -9.20 -5.27
N ILE A 130 11.35 -8.81 -4.59
CA ILE A 130 10.93 -7.42 -4.45
C ILE A 130 11.57 -6.84 -3.17
N PRO A 131 12.35 -5.75 -3.24
CA PRO A 131 12.91 -5.12 -2.06
C PRO A 131 11.81 -4.58 -1.13
N PHE A 132 12.01 -4.65 0.18
CA PHE A 132 11.04 -4.14 1.15
C PHE A 132 11.68 -3.63 2.44
N TYR A 133 10.95 -2.72 3.07
CA TYR A 133 11.32 -1.95 4.24
C TYR A 133 10.09 -1.85 5.14
N LEU A 134 9.87 -2.90 5.92
CA LEU A 134 8.69 -3.03 6.76
C LEU A 134 9.06 -2.71 8.20
N ARG A 135 8.31 -1.83 8.83
CA ARG A 135 8.47 -1.55 10.25
C ARG A 135 7.93 -2.70 11.07
N ILE A 136 8.72 -3.23 11.99
CA ILE A 136 8.32 -4.37 12.84
C ILE A 136 7.92 -3.86 14.23
N LYS A 137 6.85 -4.42 14.81
CA LYS A 137 6.46 -4.15 16.20
C LYS A 137 7.48 -4.77 17.15
N GLY A 138 7.99 -3.99 18.11
CA GLY A 138 9.00 -4.42 19.08
C GLY A 138 8.73 -5.76 19.78
N THR A 139 7.45 -6.10 20.00
CA THR A 139 6.99 -7.35 20.64
C THR A 139 6.99 -8.57 19.73
N MET A 140 7.36 -8.43 18.46
CA MET A 140 7.36 -9.55 17.52
C MET A 140 8.53 -10.48 17.80
N ASP A 141 8.27 -11.77 17.96
CA ASP A 141 9.32 -12.77 18.14
C ASP A 141 10.05 -13.02 16.83
N VAL A 142 11.36 -12.85 16.88
CA VAL A 142 12.28 -13.11 15.78
C VAL A 142 13.10 -14.33 16.15
N CYS A 143 13.10 -15.32 15.26
CA CYS A 143 13.93 -16.51 15.42
C CYS A 143 15.32 -16.25 14.85
N ILE A 144 16.35 -16.39 15.68
CA ILE A 144 17.75 -16.36 15.27
C ILE A 144 18.25 -17.80 15.17
N GLY A 145 18.54 -18.25 13.95
CA GLY A 145 18.87 -19.64 13.66
C GLY A 145 17.70 -20.58 14.00
N ARG A 146 18.00 -21.80 14.49
CA ARG A 146 16.97 -22.83 14.72
C ARG A 146 16.30 -22.84 16.10
N LYS A 147 16.75 -22.02 17.07
CA LYS A 147 16.36 -22.24 18.49
C LYS A 147 16.18 -21.00 19.37
N LYS A 148 16.60 -19.79 18.98
CA LYS A 148 16.52 -18.61 19.86
C LYS A 148 15.47 -17.64 19.36
N PHE A 149 14.34 -17.59 20.06
CA PHE A 149 13.38 -16.51 19.93
C PHE A 149 13.85 -15.34 20.79
N LYS A 150 13.94 -14.17 20.18
CA LYS A 150 14.12 -12.89 20.86
C LYS A 150 13.07 -11.94 20.36
N THR A 151 12.66 -10.99 21.18
CA THR A 151 11.79 -9.93 20.69
C THR A 151 12.56 -9.06 19.70
N SER A 152 11.89 -8.51 18.70
CA SER A 152 12.54 -7.59 17.75
C SER A 152 13.15 -6.37 18.46
N ALA A 153 12.57 -5.92 19.57
CA ALA A 153 13.15 -4.87 20.40
C ALA A 153 14.51 -5.28 21.05
N GLU A 154 14.62 -6.52 21.54
CA GLU A 154 15.88 -7.05 22.10
C GLU A 154 16.97 -7.24 21.05
N LEU A 155 16.57 -7.56 19.82
CA LEU A 155 17.47 -7.80 18.69
C LEU A 155 18.01 -6.52 18.09
N PHE A 156 17.19 -5.47 18.04
CA PHE A 156 17.48 -4.21 17.36
C PHE A 156 17.50 -3.03 18.33
N PHE A 157 17.96 -3.24 19.57
CA PHE A 157 17.98 -2.23 20.64
C PHE A 157 18.76 -0.95 20.28
N LEU A 158 19.78 -1.06 19.40
CA LEU A 158 20.61 0.06 18.93
C LEU A 158 20.05 0.76 17.68
N LEU A 159 19.07 0.17 17.01
CA LEU A 159 18.38 0.79 15.88
C LEU A 159 17.19 1.57 16.44
N PHE A 160 17.37 2.89 16.58
CA PHE A 160 16.29 3.81 16.94
C PHE A 160 15.13 3.61 15.94
N SER A 161 14.12 2.84 16.37
CA SER A 161 12.86 2.60 15.66
C SER A 161 12.96 2.22 14.16
N GLY A 162 13.22 0.94 13.89
CA GLY A 162 12.26 0.16 13.08
C GLY A 162 12.37 0.14 11.54
N LEU A 163 13.56 0.08 10.96
CA LEU A 163 13.75 -0.39 9.59
C LEU A 163 14.60 -1.67 9.59
N ILE A 164 13.99 -2.81 9.28
CA ILE A 164 14.72 -4.08 9.09
C ILE A 164 14.64 -4.43 7.61
N SER A 165 15.79 -4.36 6.95
CA SER A 165 15.97 -4.95 5.62
C SER A 165 16.39 -6.40 5.80
N PHE A 166 15.61 -7.36 5.29
CA PHE A 166 16.02 -8.76 5.26
C PHE A 166 16.92 -8.98 4.03
N ALA A 167 18.23 -8.78 4.22
CA ALA A 167 19.21 -9.22 3.24
C ALA A 167 19.38 -10.74 3.32
N LYS A 168 19.39 -11.39 2.16
CA LYS A 168 19.27 -12.84 1.93
C LYS A 168 20.35 -13.71 2.58
N ASP A 169 21.40 -13.13 3.14
CA ASP A 169 22.67 -13.83 3.40
C ASP A 169 22.96 -14.20 4.87
N LYS A 170 22.05 -14.00 5.83
CA LYS A 170 22.38 -14.27 7.26
C LYS A 170 21.37 -14.99 8.13
N LEU A 171 20.29 -15.56 7.59
CA LEU A 171 19.26 -16.24 8.42
C LEU A 171 18.76 -17.58 7.85
N LEU A 172 19.68 -18.41 7.33
CA LEU A 172 19.47 -19.87 7.25
C LEU A 172 20.25 -20.56 8.37
#